data_AF-A0A7S2MRV7-F1
#
_entry.id   AF-A0A7S2MRV7-F1
#
_cell.length_a   1.000
_cell.length_b   1.000
_cell.length_c   1.000
_cell.angle_alpha   90.00
_cell.angle_beta   90.00
_cell.angle_gamma   90.00
#
_symmetry.space_group_name_H-M   'P 1'
#
loop_
_entity.id
_entity.type
_entity.pdbx_description
1 polymer ?
#
loop_
_entity_poly.entity_id
_entity_poly.type
_entity_poly.pdbx_seq_one_letter_code
_entity_poly.pdbx_strand_id
1 'polypeptide(L)'
;MAPPIVVTYEITPFYQNFYSYQTSVLFEQLEGKEVSQYEIESACKQEPTRLTASGEHIYPCGLIATSMFNDTVEFVQAPMNDDDPLPTFDWPWDYERFQNPTDYETRANTSWLYDRYPTVISKPLGVKSRRFVDWVFPSFFNHVRNTYGYIDTPLSKGQTLTLRINANFPVESIGAEKRIIISTRTGLGGRHNMLAYVLLASAFACLLMVCSIAAIQACCPRRTGRARFAMLAPSVTQMLDLDEAPEVLAQTGNQPPQGAASPGAPARAAGLPGVPAFGATASEGTIRAL
;
A
#
# COMPACT_ATOMS: atom_id res chain seq x y z
N MET A 1 18.49 17.60 13.75
CA MET A 1 17.15 17.04 13.51
C MET A 1 16.38 17.10 14.82
N ALA A 2 15.18 17.66 14.80
CA ALA A 2 14.32 17.71 15.99
C ALA A 2 13.57 16.38 16.17
N PRO A 3 13.41 15.88 17.40
CA PRO A 3 12.59 14.70 17.68
C PRO A 3 11.09 14.98 17.47
N PRO A 4 10.27 13.95 17.20
CA PRO A 4 10.64 12.55 17.03
C PRO A 4 11.31 12.30 15.67
N ILE A 5 12.47 11.64 15.70
CA ILE A 5 13.18 11.24 14.48
C ILE A 5 12.76 9.82 14.16
N VAL A 6 12.22 9.61 12.96
CA VAL A 6 11.70 8.32 12.52
C VAL A 6 12.80 7.57 11.79
N VAL A 7 13.10 6.37 12.27
CA VAL A 7 13.93 5.39 11.57
C VAL A 7 13.00 4.47 10.80
N THR A 8 13.30 4.24 9.53
CA THR A 8 12.46 3.47 8.62
C THR A 8 13.37 2.57 7.80
N TYR A 9 12.99 1.32 7.57
CA TYR A 9 13.67 0.48 6.60
C TYR A 9 12.92 0.50 5.27
N GLU A 10 13.67 0.37 4.18
CA GLU A 10 13.13 0.24 2.84
C GLU A 10 13.74 -0.97 2.15
N ILE A 11 12.89 -1.76 1.48
CA ILE A 11 13.29 -2.91 0.65
C ILE A 11 12.80 -2.66 -0.77
N THR A 12 13.69 -2.70 -1.76
CA THR A 12 13.32 -2.41 -3.15
C THR A 12 14.24 -3.12 -4.16
N PRO A 13 13.70 -3.75 -5.22
CA PRO A 13 12.28 -4.06 -5.40
C PRO A 13 11.79 -5.19 -4.48
N PHE A 14 10.61 -5.04 -3.87
CA PHE A 14 9.89 -6.10 -3.17
C PHE A 14 8.37 -5.92 -3.35
N TYR A 15 7.70 -6.92 -3.92
CA TYR A 15 6.33 -6.80 -4.45
C TYR A 15 5.27 -7.36 -3.50
N GLN A 16 5.01 -6.65 -2.40
CA GLN A 16 3.87 -6.97 -1.53
C GLN A 16 2.50 -6.74 -2.20
N ASN A 17 2.48 -5.99 -3.29
CA ASN A 17 1.28 -5.61 -4.02
C ASN A 17 0.76 -6.66 -5.01
N PHE A 18 1.43 -7.81 -5.15
CA PHE A 18 0.89 -8.90 -5.95
C PHE A 18 -0.31 -9.54 -5.27
N TYR A 19 -1.36 -9.81 -6.04
CA TYR A 19 -2.59 -10.41 -5.52
C TYR A 19 -2.32 -11.68 -4.72
N SER A 20 -1.47 -12.58 -5.24
CA SER A 20 -1.09 -13.81 -4.55
C SER A 20 -0.39 -13.58 -3.20
N TYR A 21 0.35 -12.47 -3.05
CA TYR A 21 0.98 -12.10 -1.80
C TYR A 21 -0.06 -11.52 -0.83
N GLN A 22 -0.85 -10.54 -1.28
CA GLN A 22 -1.87 -9.87 -0.46
C GLN A 22 -2.94 -10.82 0.08
N THR A 23 -3.33 -11.84 -0.70
CA THR A 23 -4.33 -12.82 -0.28
C THR A 23 -3.75 -13.99 0.51
N SER A 24 -2.43 -14.11 0.61
CA SER A 24 -1.78 -15.21 1.34
C SER A 24 -1.62 -14.84 2.82
N VAL A 25 -2.76 -14.73 3.49
CA VAL A 25 -2.93 -14.45 4.92
C VAL A 25 -4.33 -14.88 5.33
N LEU A 26 -4.49 -15.31 6.58
CA LEU A 26 -5.80 -15.64 7.17
C LEU A 26 -6.03 -14.75 8.40
N PHE A 27 -6.87 -13.73 8.26
CA PHE A 27 -7.05 -12.70 9.31
C PHE A 27 -7.68 -13.26 10.58
N GLU A 28 -8.51 -14.30 10.47
CA GLU A 28 -9.09 -14.99 11.60
C GLU A 28 -8.02 -15.61 12.50
N GLN A 29 -6.89 -16.09 11.93
CA GLN A 29 -5.74 -16.51 12.73
C GLN A 29 -5.05 -15.33 13.42
N LEU A 30 -4.96 -14.17 12.76
CA LEU A 30 -4.39 -12.97 13.37
C LEU A 30 -5.25 -12.42 14.51
N GLU A 31 -6.56 -12.68 14.46
CA GLU A 31 -7.54 -12.34 15.50
C GLU A 31 -7.65 -13.42 16.61
N GLY A 32 -6.80 -14.46 16.56
CA GLY A 32 -6.78 -15.53 17.57
C GLY A 32 -7.98 -16.47 17.51
N LYS A 33 -8.75 -16.46 16.41
CA LYS A 33 -9.92 -17.33 16.21
C LYS A 33 -9.51 -18.69 15.69
N GLU A 34 -10.33 -19.69 16.00
CA GLU A 34 -10.20 -21.02 15.42
C GLU A 34 -10.66 -21.01 13.96
N VAL A 35 -9.91 -21.72 13.11
CA VAL A 35 -10.13 -21.78 11.67
C VAL A 35 -10.05 -23.23 11.21
N SER A 36 -10.82 -23.58 10.18
CA SER A 36 -10.79 -24.92 9.61
C SER A 36 -9.55 -25.13 8.73
N GLN A 37 -9.15 -26.40 8.57
CA GLN A 37 -8.05 -26.77 7.67
C GLN A 37 -8.30 -26.34 6.22
N TYR A 38 -9.57 -26.39 5.79
CA TYR A 38 -9.97 -25.95 4.45
C TYR A 38 -9.71 -24.46 4.22
N GLU A 39 -10.00 -23.61 5.21
CA GLU A 39 -9.74 -22.17 5.11
C GLU A 39 -8.25 -21.86 5.05
N ILE A 40 -7.44 -22.56 5.86
CA ILE A 40 -5.97 -22.47 5.82
C ILE A 40 -5.45 -22.84 4.43
N GLU A 41 -5.90 -23.96 3.86
CA GLU A 41 -5.45 -24.41 2.55
C GLU A 41 -5.93 -23.51 1.40
N SER A 42 -7.07 -22.86 1.56
CA SER A 42 -7.61 -21.91 0.60
C SER A 42 -6.83 -20.59 0.57
N ALA A 43 -6.48 -20.04 1.74
CA ALA A 43 -5.73 -18.79 1.86
C ALA A 43 -4.21 -19.00 1.66
N CYS A 44 -3.65 -20.00 2.32
CA CYS A 44 -2.22 -20.34 2.34
C CYS A 44 -1.94 -21.50 1.37
N LYS A 45 -2.22 -21.25 0.08
CA LYS A 45 -2.24 -22.27 -1.00
C LYS A 45 -0.95 -23.06 -1.17
N GLN A 46 0.19 -22.39 -0.98
CA GLN A 46 1.50 -23.01 -1.16
C GLN A 46 1.89 -23.72 0.13
N GLU A 47 2.27 -25.00 0.04
CA GLU A 47 2.68 -25.80 1.21
C GLU A 47 3.73 -25.12 2.11
N PRO A 48 4.79 -24.47 1.57
CA PRO A 48 5.78 -23.76 2.39
C PRO A 48 5.24 -22.57 3.19
N THR A 49 3.99 -22.15 2.94
CA THR A 49 3.33 -21.05 3.67
C THR A 49 2.48 -21.54 4.84
N ARG A 50 2.27 -22.86 4.97
CA ARG A 50 1.45 -23.48 6.02
C ARG A 50 2.15 -24.61 6.77
N LEU A 51 3.22 -25.17 6.22
CA LEU A 51 4.03 -26.21 6.83
C LEU A 51 5.51 -25.84 6.74
N THR A 52 6.25 -26.10 7.82
CA THR A 52 7.72 -26.05 7.80
C THR A 52 8.29 -27.27 7.08
N ALA A 53 9.59 -27.25 6.77
CA ALA A 53 10.27 -28.41 6.22
C ALA A 53 10.27 -29.63 7.18
N SER A 54 10.10 -29.40 8.49
CA SER A 54 9.95 -30.42 9.54
C SER A 54 8.53 -30.99 9.65
N GLY A 55 7.55 -30.42 8.94
CA GLY A 55 6.14 -30.83 9.01
C GLY A 55 5.33 -30.19 10.13
N GLU A 56 5.86 -29.14 10.77
CA GLU A 56 5.14 -28.35 11.77
C GLU A 56 4.20 -27.35 11.10
N HIS A 57 3.04 -27.10 11.70
CA HIS A 57 2.07 -26.13 11.21
C HIS A 57 2.55 -24.71 11.45
N ILE A 58 2.65 -23.91 10.40
CA ILE A 58 3.06 -22.50 10.50
C ILE A 58 1.89 -21.68 11.02
N TYR A 59 2.13 -20.94 12.12
CA TYR A 59 1.14 -20.02 12.68
C TYR A 59 1.75 -18.62 12.91
N PRO A 60 1.09 -17.54 12.42
CA PRO A 60 0.02 -17.55 11.41
C PRO A 60 0.57 -18.01 10.04
N CYS A 61 -0.30 -18.57 9.19
CA CYS A 61 0.09 -19.04 7.86
C CYS A 61 0.14 -17.90 6.83
N GLY A 62 0.81 -18.17 5.70
CA GLY A 62 0.76 -17.32 4.50
C GLY A 62 2.08 -16.60 4.20
N LEU A 63 2.21 -16.11 2.96
CA LEU A 63 3.40 -15.42 2.48
C LEU A 63 3.73 -14.19 3.34
N ILE A 64 2.71 -13.46 3.79
CA ILE A 64 2.90 -12.28 4.65
C ILE A 64 3.67 -12.67 5.92
N ALA A 65 3.26 -13.76 6.57
CA ALA A 65 3.89 -14.23 7.80
C ALA A 65 5.22 -14.96 7.57
N THR A 66 5.44 -15.59 6.42
CA THR A 66 6.67 -16.35 6.13
C THR A 66 7.76 -15.54 5.45
N SER A 67 7.50 -14.29 5.07
CA SER A 67 8.48 -13.40 4.43
C SER A 67 8.75 -12.11 5.22
N MET A 68 8.57 -12.14 6.54
CA MET A 68 8.76 -10.98 7.41
C MET A 68 10.20 -10.48 7.39
N PHE A 69 10.37 -9.15 7.33
CA PHE A 69 11.66 -8.50 7.54
C PHE A 69 12.20 -8.78 8.95
N ASN A 70 13.42 -9.33 9.04
CA ASN A 70 14.01 -9.84 10.28
C ASN A 70 15.45 -9.37 10.54
N ASP A 71 15.91 -8.33 9.83
CA ASP A 71 17.16 -7.66 10.20
C ASP A 71 16.99 -6.93 11.53
N THR A 72 18.08 -6.83 12.28
CA THR A 72 18.13 -5.97 13.47
C THR A 72 19.03 -4.76 13.21
N VAL A 73 18.58 -3.59 13.67
CA VAL A 73 19.30 -2.33 13.56
C VAL A 73 19.45 -1.72 14.95
N GLU A 74 20.68 -1.39 15.32
CA GLU A 74 21.01 -0.74 16.60
C GLU A 74 21.85 0.52 16.33
N PHE A 75 21.51 1.60 17.03
CA PHE A 75 22.26 2.86 17.01
C PHE A 75 23.07 3.00 18.30
N VAL A 76 24.40 3.04 18.18
CA VAL A 76 25.30 3.05 19.34
C VAL A 76 25.19 4.36 20.16
N GLN A 77 25.04 5.50 19.49
CA GLN A 77 25.04 6.82 20.13
C GLN A 77 23.66 7.43 20.34
N ALA A 78 22.60 6.81 19.83
CA ALA A 78 21.25 7.33 19.86
C ALA A 78 20.28 6.16 20.08
N PRO A 79 20.07 5.73 21.34
CA PRO A 79 19.22 4.59 21.63
C PRO A 79 17.84 4.86 21.05
N MET A 80 17.37 3.93 20.23
CA MET A 80 16.02 3.99 19.72
C MET A 80 15.05 3.53 20.80
N ASN A 81 13.91 4.19 20.84
CA ASN A 81 12.74 3.69 21.53
C ASN A 81 12.03 2.68 20.61
N ASP A 82 12.07 1.42 21.02
CA ASP A 82 11.37 0.29 20.39
C ASP A 82 10.37 -0.37 21.36
N ASP A 83 10.18 0.20 22.55
CA ASP A 83 9.31 -0.37 23.58
C ASP A 83 7.84 -0.14 23.22
N ASP A 84 7.21 -1.18 22.68
CA ASP A 84 5.76 -1.41 22.77
C ASP A 84 5.39 -1.66 24.23
N PRO A 85 4.39 -0.94 24.76
CA PRO A 85 3.05 -1.49 24.62
C PRO A 85 1.96 -0.50 24.24
N LEU A 86 2.28 0.76 23.90
CA LEU A 86 1.28 1.70 23.41
C LEU A 86 1.84 2.56 22.29
N PRO A 87 1.30 2.44 21.06
CA PRO A 87 1.81 3.17 19.93
C PRO A 87 1.41 4.63 20.07
N THR A 88 2.36 5.50 20.43
CA THR A 88 2.12 6.95 20.32
C THR A 88 1.91 7.37 18.86
N PHE A 89 2.35 6.53 17.91
CA PHE A 89 2.40 6.86 16.48
C PHE A 89 1.81 5.81 15.53
N ASP A 90 1.40 4.65 16.03
CA ASP A 90 0.80 3.55 15.25
C ASP A 90 -0.69 3.42 15.60
N TRP A 91 -1.46 2.73 14.76
CA TRP A 91 -2.93 2.70 14.85
C TRP A 91 -3.40 1.79 15.99
N PRO A 92 -4.07 2.31 17.05
CA PRO A 92 -4.42 1.50 18.21
C PRO A 92 -5.31 0.30 17.90
N TRP A 93 -6.23 0.47 16.94
CA TRP A 93 -7.19 -0.56 16.55
C TRP A 93 -6.56 -1.83 15.99
N ASP A 94 -5.36 -1.74 15.40
CA ASP A 94 -4.66 -2.92 14.86
C ASP A 94 -4.17 -3.83 16.00
N TYR A 95 -3.73 -3.24 17.11
CA TYR A 95 -3.29 -3.95 18.32
C TYR A 95 -4.46 -4.48 19.15
N GLU A 96 -5.63 -3.85 19.06
CA GLU A 96 -6.86 -4.39 19.63
C GLU A 96 -7.40 -5.57 18.81
N ARG A 97 -7.28 -5.49 17.48
CA ARG A 97 -7.74 -6.54 16.57
C ARG A 97 -6.87 -7.79 16.61
N PHE A 98 -5.55 -7.63 16.60
CA PHE A 98 -4.64 -8.78 16.57
C PHE A 98 -4.49 -9.39 17.96
N GLN A 99 -4.80 -10.68 18.06
CA GLN A 99 -4.81 -11.42 19.31
C GLN A 99 -4.15 -12.78 19.11
N ASN A 100 -3.33 -13.19 20.09
CA ASN A 100 -2.83 -14.56 20.12
C ASN A 100 -4.01 -15.50 20.47
N PRO A 101 -4.04 -16.72 19.93
CA PRO A 101 -5.09 -17.68 20.25
C PRO A 101 -5.00 -18.14 21.71
N THR A 102 -6.06 -18.75 22.21
CA THR A 102 -6.15 -19.21 23.62
C THR A 102 -5.13 -20.29 23.97
N ASP A 103 -4.66 -21.05 22.98
CA ASP A 103 -3.68 -22.13 23.09
C ASP A 103 -2.26 -21.70 22.65
N TYR A 104 -1.99 -20.39 22.60
CA TYR A 104 -0.69 -19.83 22.27
C TYR A 104 0.43 -20.47 23.11
N GLU A 105 1.53 -20.83 22.44
CA GLU A 105 2.68 -21.59 22.97
C GLU A 105 2.40 -23.05 23.39
N THR A 106 1.15 -23.42 23.65
CA THR A 106 0.79 -24.77 24.15
C THR A 106 0.43 -25.75 23.04
N ARG A 107 0.01 -25.26 21.87
CA ARG A 107 -0.32 -26.11 20.71
C ARG A 107 0.90 -26.87 20.22
N ALA A 108 0.81 -28.20 20.23
CA ALA A 108 1.86 -29.08 19.71
C ALA A 108 2.01 -28.98 18.19
N ASN A 109 3.17 -29.38 17.66
CA ASN A 109 3.49 -29.41 16.23
C ASN A 109 3.20 -28.07 15.50
N THR A 110 3.45 -26.94 16.16
CA THR A 110 3.19 -25.60 15.63
C THR A 110 4.47 -24.78 15.65
N SER A 111 4.83 -24.23 14.49
CA SER A 111 5.90 -23.25 14.36
C SER A 111 5.32 -21.86 14.53
N TRP A 112 5.54 -21.27 15.70
CA TRP A 112 5.04 -19.94 16.02
C TRP A 112 5.89 -18.86 15.33
N LEU A 113 5.33 -17.66 15.28
CA LEU A 113 6.01 -16.52 14.69
C LEU A 113 7.36 -16.21 15.37
N TYR A 114 7.43 -16.32 16.70
CA TYR A 114 8.66 -16.07 17.46
C TYR A 114 9.73 -17.15 17.26
N ASP A 115 9.35 -18.39 16.93
CA ASP A 115 10.31 -19.46 16.63
C ASP A 115 11.07 -19.17 15.33
N ARG A 116 10.37 -18.56 14.36
CA ARG A 116 10.92 -18.22 13.04
C ARG A 116 11.66 -16.89 13.02
N TYR A 117 11.27 -15.94 13.87
CA TYR A 117 11.86 -14.60 13.94
C TYR A 117 12.20 -14.18 15.38
N PRO A 118 13.09 -14.90 16.07
CA PRO A 118 13.36 -14.69 17.50
C PRO A 118 14.00 -13.34 17.82
N THR A 119 14.60 -12.68 16.82
CA THR A 119 15.30 -11.39 17.00
C THR A 119 14.39 -10.18 16.89
N VAL A 120 13.22 -10.30 16.24
CA VAL A 120 12.32 -9.17 15.97
C VAL A 120 10.92 -9.37 16.57
N ILE A 121 10.57 -10.59 16.99
CA ILE A 121 9.28 -10.92 17.60
C ILE A 121 9.49 -11.30 19.06
N SER A 122 8.83 -10.55 19.94
CA SER A 122 8.80 -10.88 21.36
C SER A 122 7.87 -12.07 21.60
N LYS A 123 8.39 -13.15 22.20
CA LYS A 123 7.64 -14.36 22.52
C LYS A 123 6.28 -14.10 23.19
N PRO A 124 6.14 -13.30 24.27
CA PRO A 124 4.83 -13.04 24.89
C PRO A 124 3.86 -12.25 23.99
N LEU A 125 4.37 -11.44 23.04
CA LEU A 125 3.53 -10.63 22.17
C LEU A 125 3.07 -11.40 20.93
N GLY A 126 3.91 -12.25 20.34
CA GLY A 126 3.53 -13.03 19.15
C GLY A 126 3.06 -12.13 18.01
N VAL A 127 1.83 -12.33 17.53
CA VAL A 127 1.22 -11.52 16.44
C VAL A 127 0.96 -10.08 16.84
N LYS A 128 1.00 -9.74 18.13
CA LYS A 128 0.82 -8.37 18.63
C LYS A 128 2.09 -7.51 18.53
N SER A 129 3.22 -8.12 18.20
CA SER A 129 4.49 -7.40 18.10
C SER A 129 4.37 -6.32 17.01
N ARG A 130 4.64 -5.05 17.30
CA ARG A 130 4.55 -3.94 16.34
C ARG A 130 5.22 -4.21 14.99
N ARG A 131 6.42 -4.81 15.02
CA ARG A 131 7.15 -5.20 13.80
C ARG A 131 6.32 -6.05 12.86
N PHE A 132 5.52 -6.95 13.43
CA PHE A 132 4.65 -7.82 12.68
C PHE A 132 3.38 -7.08 12.25
N VAL A 133 2.77 -6.31 13.15
CA VAL A 133 1.58 -5.49 12.83
C VAL A 133 1.85 -4.59 11.63
N ASP A 134 2.96 -3.85 11.63
CA ASP A 134 3.40 -3.01 10.51
C ASP A 134 3.64 -3.81 9.22
N TRP A 135 4.14 -5.05 9.35
CA TRP A 135 4.45 -5.91 8.21
C TRP A 135 3.21 -6.54 7.56
N VAL A 136 2.17 -6.81 8.35
CA VAL A 136 0.93 -7.43 7.87
C VAL A 136 0.25 -6.57 6.81
N PHE A 137 0.41 -5.25 6.88
CA PHE A 137 -0.16 -4.30 5.92
C PHE A 137 0.74 -4.18 4.67
N PRO A 138 0.31 -4.72 3.52
CA PRO A 138 1.13 -4.74 2.31
C PRO A 138 1.37 -3.33 1.77
N SER A 139 2.60 -3.06 1.35
CA SER A 139 2.93 -1.85 0.60
C SER A 139 2.27 -1.85 -0.78
N PHE A 140 1.79 -0.67 -1.19
CA PHE A 140 1.12 -0.50 -2.48
C PHE A 140 2.10 -0.51 -3.67
N PHE A 141 3.32 -0.03 -3.45
CA PHE A 141 4.36 0.06 -4.47
C PHE A 141 5.29 -1.16 -4.43
N ASN A 142 6.22 -1.20 -5.39
CA ASN A 142 7.30 -2.20 -5.46
C ASN A 142 8.44 -1.95 -4.45
N HIS A 143 8.26 -1.02 -3.51
CA HIS A 143 9.18 -0.78 -2.42
C HIS A 143 8.39 -0.87 -1.12
N VAL A 144 8.90 -1.67 -0.18
CA VAL A 144 8.30 -1.80 1.14
C VAL A 144 8.98 -0.82 2.06
N ARG A 145 8.21 0.02 2.75
CA ARG A 145 8.75 1.02 3.66
C ARG A 145 7.95 1.04 4.95
N ASN A 146 8.55 0.49 6.01
CA ASN A 146 7.93 0.38 7.32
C ASN A 146 8.80 1.01 8.41
N THR A 147 8.16 1.47 9.47
CA THR A 147 8.84 2.15 10.57
C THR A 147 9.68 1.16 11.36
N TYR A 148 10.98 1.44 11.48
CA TYR A 148 11.88 0.69 12.36
C TYR A 148 11.95 1.31 13.77
N GLY A 149 11.53 2.54 14.01
CA GLY A 149 11.43 3.03 15.38
C GLY A 149 11.65 4.52 15.48
N TYR A 150 11.76 5.00 16.71
CA TYR A 150 11.85 6.43 16.99
C TYR A 150 13.10 6.73 17.80
N ILE A 151 13.79 7.81 17.43
CA ILE A 151 14.85 8.40 18.23
C ILE A 151 14.28 9.67 18.84
N ASP A 152 14.10 9.66 20.15
CA ASP A 152 13.53 10.77 20.91
C ASP A 152 14.58 11.82 21.30
N THR A 153 15.87 11.50 21.11
CA THR A 153 16.98 12.44 21.35
C THR A 153 17.25 13.29 20.11
N PRO A 154 17.47 14.62 20.26
CA PRO A 154 17.83 15.48 19.13
C PRO A 154 19.21 15.09 18.56
N LEU A 155 19.32 15.06 17.23
CA LEU A 155 20.59 14.84 16.54
C LEU A 155 21.20 16.16 16.06
N SER A 156 22.47 16.38 16.38
CA SER A 156 23.20 17.58 15.97
C SER A 156 23.83 17.41 14.59
N LYS A 157 23.98 18.53 13.86
CA LYS A 157 24.68 18.53 12.57
C LYS A 157 26.13 18.09 12.74
N GLY A 158 26.60 17.18 11.89
CA GLY A 158 27.97 16.64 11.95
C GLY A 158 28.17 15.57 13.02
N GLN A 159 27.15 15.22 13.81
CA GLN A 159 27.21 14.11 14.75
C GLN A 159 27.44 12.80 13.99
N THR A 160 28.37 11.99 14.47
CA THR A 160 28.66 10.67 13.90
C THR A 160 27.74 9.65 14.55
N LEU A 161 27.04 8.88 13.72
CA LEU A 161 26.17 7.79 14.12
C LEU A 161 26.75 6.48 13.60
N THR A 162 26.90 5.51 14.49
CA THR A 162 27.34 4.16 14.17
C THR A 162 26.12 3.25 14.22
N LEU A 163 25.86 2.57 13.11
CA LEU A 163 24.78 1.61 12.96
C LEU A 163 25.39 0.21 12.97
N ARG A 164 24.85 -0.64 13.86
CA ARG A 164 25.12 -2.07 13.87
C ARG A 164 23.92 -2.78 13.27
N ILE A 165 24.16 -3.52 12.20
CA ILE A 165 23.10 -4.20 11.46
C ILE A 165 23.40 -5.68 11.41
N ASN A 166 22.48 -6.50 11.89
CA ASN A 166 22.47 -7.93 11.62
C ASN A 166 21.61 -8.20 10.40
N ALA A 167 22.24 -8.54 9.27
CA ALA A 167 21.56 -8.77 8.00
C ALA A 167 21.06 -10.22 7.91
N ASN A 168 19.87 -10.49 8.45
CA ASN A 168 19.21 -11.80 8.38
C ASN A 168 18.27 -11.93 7.17
N PHE A 169 17.74 -10.82 6.66
CA PHE A 169 16.78 -10.80 5.57
C PHE A 169 17.50 -10.90 4.22
N PRO A 170 17.28 -11.97 3.44
CA PRO A 170 17.98 -12.21 2.19
C PRO A 170 17.40 -11.36 1.07
N VAL A 171 18.23 -10.48 0.50
CA VAL A 171 17.84 -9.60 -0.62
C VAL A 171 18.55 -9.98 -1.93
N GLU A 172 19.70 -10.64 -1.86
CA GLU A 172 20.51 -11.01 -3.04
C GLU A 172 19.79 -12.02 -3.95
N SER A 173 19.10 -13.00 -3.35
CA SER A 173 18.37 -14.04 -4.08
C SER A 173 17.22 -13.51 -4.92
N ILE A 174 16.64 -12.37 -4.52
CA ILE A 174 15.51 -11.72 -5.17
C ILE A 174 15.92 -10.49 -5.98
N GLY A 175 17.22 -10.16 -6.03
CA GLY A 175 17.74 -8.96 -6.69
C GLY A 175 17.24 -7.66 -6.06
N ALA A 176 16.97 -7.68 -4.75
CA ALA A 176 16.52 -6.51 -3.99
C ALA A 176 17.69 -5.82 -3.26
N GLU A 177 17.45 -4.59 -2.86
CA GLU A 177 18.32 -3.79 -2.00
C GLU A 177 17.56 -3.41 -0.73
N LYS A 178 18.30 -3.21 0.36
CA LYS A 178 17.77 -2.72 1.62
C LYS A 178 18.46 -1.44 2.08
N ARG A 179 17.69 -0.53 2.66
CA ARG A 179 18.15 0.81 3.04
C ARG A 179 17.54 1.20 4.37
N ILE A 180 18.31 1.93 5.19
CA ILE A 180 17.79 2.58 6.39
C ILE A 180 17.66 4.08 6.11
N ILE A 181 16.48 4.62 6.36
CA ILE A 181 16.11 6.01 6.15
C ILE A 181 15.85 6.63 7.51
N ILE A 182 16.57 7.71 7.80
CA ILE A 182 16.40 8.50 9.02
C ILE A 182 15.79 9.83 8.61
N SER A 183 14.60 10.14 9.10
CA SER A 183 13.86 11.33 8.68
C SER A 183 13.04 11.94 9.80
N THR A 184 12.76 13.24 9.69
CA THR A 184 11.77 13.94 10.52
C THR A 184 10.48 14.12 9.72
N ARG A 185 9.32 14.00 10.37
CA ARG A 185 8.02 14.24 9.74
C ARG A 185 7.60 15.69 9.92
N THR A 186 6.93 16.23 8.91
CA THR A 186 6.21 17.52 8.95
C THR A 186 4.70 17.24 9.01
N GLY A 187 3.86 18.28 9.11
CA GLY A 187 2.40 18.11 9.06
C GLY A 187 1.89 17.42 7.79
N LEU A 188 2.62 17.49 6.67
CA LEU A 188 2.31 16.78 5.42
C LEU A 188 3.01 15.41 5.30
N GLY A 189 3.67 14.95 6.38
CA GLY A 189 4.45 13.73 6.40
C GLY A 189 5.91 13.96 5.99
N GLY A 190 6.45 13.05 5.18
CA GLY A 190 7.84 13.06 4.72
C GLY A 190 8.12 14.08 3.61
N ARG A 191 9.39 14.23 3.24
CA ARG A 191 9.81 15.11 2.15
C ARG A 191 9.35 14.57 0.79
N HIS A 192 8.38 15.23 0.17
CA HIS A 192 7.93 14.91 -1.18
C HIS A 192 7.46 16.17 -1.93
N ASN A 193 8.09 16.50 -3.07
CA ASN A 193 7.84 17.76 -3.79
C ASN A 193 6.73 17.65 -4.85
N MET A 194 6.22 16.45 -5.14
CA MET A 194 5.25 16.25 -6.23
C MET A 194 3.97 17.05 -6.04
N LEU A 195 3.47 17.14 -4.81
CA LEU A 195 2.28 17.94 -4.50
C LEU A 195 2.49 19.42 -4.85
N ALA A 196 3.66 19.97 -4.50
CA ALA A 196 4.01 21.35 -4.84
C ALA A 196 4.07 21.54 -6.37
N TYR A 197 4.67 20.61 -7.11
CA TYR A 197 4.72 20.67 -8.57
C TYR A 197 3.33 20.61 -9.22
N VAL A 198 2.44 19.75 -8.73
CA VAL A 198 1.05 19.66 -9.25
C VAL A 198 0.28 20.94 -8.97
N LEU A 199 0.40 21.51 -7.76
CA LEU A 199 -0.26 22.77 -7.41
C LEU A 199 0.26 23.95 -8.24
N LEU A 200 1.58 24.06 -8.45
CA LEU A 200 2.17 25.10 -9.29
C LEU A 200 1.77 24.97 -10.76
N ALA A 201 1.76 23.74 -11.30
CA ALA A 201 1.33 23.47 -12.66
C ALA A 201 -0.15 23.83 -12.87
N SER A 202 -1.01 23.49 -11.91
CA SER A 202 -2.43 23.84 -11.92
C SER A 202 -2.65 25.37 -11.87
N ALA A 203 -1.94 26.06 -10.97
CA ALA A 203 -2.00 27.52 -10.87
C ALA A 203 -1.56 28.20 -12.18
N PHE A 204 -0.48 27.70 -12.80
CA PHE A 204 -0.02 28.20 -14.08
C PHE A 204 -1.04 27.96 -15.20
N ALA A 205 -1.67 26.79 -15.27
CA ALA A 205 -2.73 26.50 -16.24
C ALA A 205 -3.95 27.43 -16.07
N CYS A 206 -4.38 27.69 -14.83
CA CYS A 206 -5.45 28.64 -14.54
C CYS A 206 -5.09 30.07 -14.96
N LEU A 207 -3.85 30.52 -14.71
CA LEU A 207 -3.39 31.83 -15.11
C LEU A 207 -3.34 31.98 -16.63
N LEU A 208 -2.84 30.96 -17.35
CA LEU A 208 -2.88 30.94 -18.82
C LEU A 208 -4.32 31.03 -19.35
N MET A 209 -5.27 30.34 -18.71
CA MET A 209 -6.67 30.43 -19.09
C MET A 209 -7.22 31.85 -18.90
N VAL A 210 -6.97 32.48 -17.74
CA VAL A 210 -7.39 33.88 -17.48
C VAL A 210 -6.76 34.84 -18.47
N CYS A 211 -5.45 34.74 -18.72
CA CYS A 211 -4.75 35.57 -19.69
C CYS A 211 -5.30 35.38 -21.12
N SER A 212 -5.63 34.14 -21.51
CA SER A 212 -6.22 33.85 -22.82
C SER A 212 -7.61 34.49 -22.98
N ILE A 213 -8.46 34.40 -21.95
CA ILE A 213 -9.78 35.03 -21.96
C ILE A 213 -9.64 36.56 -22.00
N ALA A 214 -8.74 37.14 -21.20
CA ALA A 214 -8.48 38.56 -21.20
C ALA A 214 -7.94 39.05 -22.55
N ALA A 215 -7.03 38.30 -23.18
CA ALA A 215 -6.52 38.59 -24.52
C ALA A 215 -7.62 38.52 -25.59
N ILE A 216 -8.50 37.52 -25.52
CA ILE A 216 -9.67 37.42 -26.42
C ILE A 216 -10.61 38.60 -26.21
N GLN A 217 -10.89 38.99 -24.97
CA GLN A 217 -11.75 40.15 -24.67
C GLN A 217 -11.14 41.46 -25.14
N ALA A 218 -9.81 41.62 -25.05
CA ALA A 218 -9.10 42.81 -25.50
C ALA A 218 -8.99 42.89 -27.03
N CYS A 219 -8.67 41.78 -27.70
CA CYS A 219 -8.50 41.74 -29.17
C CYS A 219 -9.84 41.64 -29.91
N CYS A 220 -10.83 40.97 -29.33
CA CYS A 220 -12.14 40.70 -29.92
C CYS A 220 -13.26 41.03 -28.91
N PRO A 221 -13.43 42.30 -28.51
CA PRO A 221 -14.44 42.69 -27.52
C PRO A 221 -15.85 42.38 -28.05
N ARG A 222 -16.53 41.46 -27.36
CA ARG A 222 -17.92 41.12 -27.67
C ARG A 222 -18.82 42.26 -27.19
N ARG A 223 -19.68 42.79 -28.07
CA ARG A 223 -20.81 43.65 -27.65
C ARG A 223 -21.82 42.78 -26.87
N THR A 224 -22.00 43.07 -25.59
CA THR A 224 -23.03 42.47 -24.74
C THR A 224 -24.42 42.78 -25.29
N GLY A 225 -25.35 41.81 -25.24
CA GLY A 225 -26.76 42.03 -25.62
C GLY A 225 -27.17 41.78 -27.09
N ARG A 226 -26.24 41.46 -28.01
CA ARG A 226 -26.62 41.09 -29.39
C ARG A 226 -26.80 39.58 -29.53
N ALA A 227 -28.03 39.12 -29.80
CA ALA A 227 -28.34 37.70 -30.03
C ALA A 227 -27.64 37.20 -31.30
N ARG A 228 -26.91 36.07 -31.22
CA ARG A 228 -26.27 35.43 -32.38
C ARG A 228 -27.24 34.63 -33.25
N PHE A 229 -28.36 34.19 -32.67
CA PHE A 229 -29.29 33.24 -33.29
C PHE A 229 -30.62 33.87 -33.74
N ALA A 230 -30.63 35.16 -34.10
CA ALA A 230 -31.81 35.75 -34.76
C ALA A 230 -32.00 35.23 -36.20
N MET A 231 -31.05 34.45 -36.74
CA MET A 231 -31.18 33.78 -38.05
C MET A 231 -31.96 32.46 -38.02
N LEU A 232 -32.47 32.03 -36.86
CA LEU A 232 -33.34 30.85 -36.74
C LEU A 232 -34.82 31.22 -36.48
N ALA A 233 -35.21 32.47 -36.71
CA ALA A 233 -36.63 32.76 -36.85
C ALA A 233 -37.07 32.18 -38.22
N PRO A 234 -37.93 31.15 -38.28
CA PRO A 234 -38.53 30.81 -39.55
C PRO A 234 -39.26 32.05 -40.06
N SER A 235 -39.02 32.44 -41.30
CA SER A 235 -39.81 33.47 -41.95
C SER A 235 -41.28 33.08 -41.84
N VAL A 236 -42.12 34.00 -41.35
CA VAL A 236 -43.57 33.80 -41.14
C VAL A 236 -44.29 33.21 -42.37
N THR A 237 -43.69 33.33 -43.55
CA THR A 237 -44.11 32.68 -44.80
C THR A 237 -44.17 31.15 -44.76
N GLN A 238 -43.46 30.46 -43.86
CA GLN A 238 -43.47 28.99 -43.80
C GLN A 238 -44.54 28.39 -42.86
N MET A 239 -45.24 29.22 -42.07
CA MET A 239 -46.34 28.73 -41.21
C MET A 239 -47.69 28.65 -41.92
N LEU A 240 -47.86 29.29 -43.09
CA LEU A 240 -49.13 29.31 -43.82
C LEU A 240 -49.34 28.10 -44.76
N ASP A 241 -48.30 27.28 -44.98
CA ASP A 241 -48.38 26.12 -45.89
C ASP A 241 -48.60 24.78 -45.17
N LEU A 242 -48.77 24.76 -43.84
CA LEU A 242 -48.95 23.52 -43.08
C LEU A 242 -50.39 23.25 -42.62
N ASP A 243 -51.36 24.10 -42.99
CA ASP A 243 -52.77 23.96 -42.58
C ASP A 243 -53.60 23.09 -43.54
N GLU A 244 -52.98 22.44 -44.54
CA GLU A 244 -53.72 21.66 -45.55
C GLU A 244 -53.09 20.29 -45.82
N ALA A 245 -53.29 19.34 -44.89
CA ALA A 245 -53.37 17.90 -45.22
C ALA A 245 -54.02 17.11 -44.08
N PRO A 246 -54.93 16.15 -44.38
CA PRO A 246 -55.82 15.56 -43.40
C PRO A 246 -55.21 14.42 -42.58
N GLU A 247 -55.76 14.30 -41.38
CA GLU A 247 -55.57 13.25 -40.38
C GLU A 247 -56.09 11.88 -40.90
N VAL A 248 -55.22 10.86 -40.94
CA VAL A 248 -55.63 9.45 -41.10
C VAL A 248 -54.99 8.60 -39.99
N LEU A 249 -55.83 8.31 -39.01
CA LEU A 249 -55.95 7.07 -38.23
C LEU A 249 -54.95 5.93 -38.52
N ALA A 250 -54.31 5.40 -37.46
CA ALA A 250 -54.67 4.11 -36.85
C ALA A 250 -53.47 3.40 -36.18
N GLN A 251 -53.61 3.21 -34.87
CA GLN A 251 -53.45 1.95 -34.11
C GLN A 251 -52.16 1.10 -34.14
N THR A 252 -51.88 0.57 -32.93
CA THR A 252 -51.13 -0.66 -32.58
C THR A 252 -49.60 -0.62 -32.77
N GLY A 253 -48.76 -1.21 -31.93
CA GLY A 253 -48.93 -2.14 -30.82
C GLY A 253 -47.56 -2.48 -30.21
N ASN A 254 -47.60 -3.22 -29.11
CA ASN A 254 -46.51 -3.59 -28.20
C ASN A 254 -45.28 -4.34 -28.78
N GLN A 255 -44.19 -4.19 -28.01
CA GLN A 255 -43.09 -5.13 -27.67
C GLN A 255 -41.77 -5.19 -28.49
N PRO A 256 -40.64 -5.48 -27.80
CA PRO A 256 -39.26 -5.29 -28.29
C PRO A 256 -38.63 -6.61 -28.78
N PRO A 257 -37.39 -6.57 -29.32
CA PRO A 257 -36.56 -7.76 -29.41
C PRO A 257 -35.27 -7.71 -28.58
N GLN A 258 -34.84 -8.92 -28.22
CA GLN A 258 -33.71 -9.36 -27.40
C GLN A 258 -32.41 -9.57 -28.21
N GLY A 259 -31.30 -9.84 -27.49
CA GLY A 259 -30.10 -10.58 -27.96
C GLY A 259 -28.91 -9.69 -28.35
N ALA A 260 -27.63 -10.00 -28.12
CA ALA A 260 -26.93 -11.26 -27.83
C ALA A 260 -25.54 -10.93 -27.20
N ALA A 261 -25.07 -11.70 -26.21
CA ALA A 261 -24.05 -12.77 -26.29
C ALA A 261 -22.56 -12.35 -26.11
N SER A 262 -21.92 -13.01 -25.13
CA SER A 262 -20.47 -13.11 -24.88
C SER A 262 -19.85 -14.22 -25.77
N PRO A 263 -18.51 -14.36 -25.93
CA PRO A 263 -17.71 -15.15 -24.96
C PRO A 263 -16.19 -14.81 -24.87
N GLY A 264 -15.49 -15.39 -23.87
CA GLY A 264 -14.14 -15.94 -24.10
C GLY A 264 -12.99 -15.53 -23.15
N ALA A 265 -12.55 -16.48 -22.31
CA ALA A 265 -11.20 -16.64 -21.73
C ALA A 265 -10.81 -18.14 -21.95
N PRO A 266 -9.61 -18.68 -21.63
CA PRO A 266 -8.45 -18.13 -20.89
C PRO A 266 -7.06 -18.53 -21.47
N ALA A 267 -5.96 -18.15 -20.82
CA ALA A 267 -4.65 -18.80 -20.97
C ALA A 267 -3.82 -18.80 -19.68
N ARG A 268 -3.03 -19.86 -19.49
CA ARG A 268 -2.37 -20.35 -18.28
C ARG A 268 -0.87 -20.58 -18.57
N ALA A 269 0.03 -20.27 -17.63
CA ALA A 269 1.41 -20.79 -17.46
C ALA A 269 2.12 -19.91 -16.40
N ALA A 270 3.13 -20.30 -15.62
CA ALA A 270 3.77 -21.56 -15.21
C ALA A 270 4.70 -21.18 -14.03
N GLY A 271 5.02 -22.11 -13.13
CA GLY A 271 5.82 -21.87 -11.92
C GLY A 271 7.34 -21.92 -12.13
N LEU A 272 8.10 -21.49 -11.12
CA LEU A 272 9.54 -21.72 -10.97
C LEU A 272 9.93 -21.88 -9.47
N PRO A 273 11.05 -22.57 -9.18
CA PRO A 273 11.32 -23.23 -7.89
C PRO A 273 12.10 -22.38 -6.87
N GLY A 274 12.17 -22.93 -5.64
CA GLY A 274 12.70 -22.28 -4.44
C GLY A 274 14.23 -22.06 -4.40
N VAL A 275 14.61 -21.15 -3.49
CA VAL A 275 15.99 -20.75 -3.21
C VAL A 275 16.36 -21.19 -1.78
N PRO A 276 17.57 -21.72 -1.54
CA PRO A 276 18.04 -22.14 -0.22
C PRO A 276 18.46 -20.94 0.66
N ALA A 277 18.50 -21.19 1.97
CA ALA A 277 18.86 -20.22 3.01
C ALA A 277 20.33 -19.77 2.94
N PHE A 278 20.57 -18.46 3.00
CA PHE A 278 21.89 -17.84 3.14
C PHE A 278 22.09 -17.33 4.58
N GLY A 279 23.31 -17.49 5.10
CA GLY A 279 23.69 -17.13 6.46
C GLY A 279 23.74 -15.62 6.72
N ALA A 280 23.45 -15.23 7.96
CA ALA A 280 23.46 -13.85 8.41
C ALA A 280 24.87 -13.24 8.37
N THR A 281 25.01 -12.07 7.75
CA THR A 281 26.24 -11.27 7.78
C THR A 281 26.06 -10.06 8.69
N ALA A 282 26.82 -9.97 9.78
CA ALA A 282 26.87 -8.73 10.56
C ALA A 282 27.68 -7.67 9.82
N SER A 283 27.15 -6.46 9.70
CA SER A 283 27.85 -5.32 9.08
C SER A 283 27.81 -4.11 10.01
N GLU A 284 28.93 -3.41 10.11
CA GLU A 284 29.06 -2.17 10.90
C GLU A 284 29.30 -1.00 9.93
N GLY A 285 28.45 0.02 10.04
CA GLY A 285 28.47 1.21 9.18
C GLY A 285 28.51 2.50 9.99
N THR A 286 29.24 3.50 9.50
CA THR A 286 29.27 4.83 10.11
C THR A 286 28.66 5.85 9.16
N ILE A 287 27.69 6.62 9.64
CA ILE A 287 27.06 7.71 8.89
C ILE A 287 27.23 9.03 9.66
N ARG A 288 27.27 10.15 8.94
CA ARG A 288 27.28 11.49 9.54
C ARG A 288 25.94 12.17 9.34
N ALA A 289 25.39 12.75 10.41
CA ALA A 289 24.19 13.56 10.34
C ALA A 289 24.48 14.84 9.53
N LEU A 290 23.68 15.09 8.49
CA LEU A 290 23.79 16.25 7.60
C LEU A 290 23.08 17.50 8.16
#